data_AF-A0A661SJK2-F1
#
_entry.id   AF-A0A661SJK2-F1
#
_cell.length_a   1.000
_cell.length_b   1.000
_cell.length_c   1.000
_cell.angle_alpha   90.00
_cell.angle_beta   90.00
_cell.angle_gamma   90.00
#
_symmetry.space_group_name_H-M   'P 1'
#
loop_
_entity.id
_entity.type
_entity.pdbx_description
1 polymer ?
#
loop_
_entity_poly.entity_id
_entity_poly.type
_entity_poly.pdbx_seq_one_letter_code
_entity_poly.pdbx_strand_id
1 'polypeptide(L)'
;MIKKITHKNRIIAIIIESSYRNDGITFFTPDDFSQQLAYMKRPLGYQIAPHIHKEVNRNVQHTQEVLFIKKGKIKVDLYTHEKEYLESTILESGDVILLASGGHGFTMLEESEMIEVKQGPYAGDEDKERF
;
A
#
# COMPACT_ATOMS: atom_id res chain seq x y z
N MET A 1 -0.98 14.00 4.47
CA MET A 1 -2.06 13.40 5.32
C MET A 1 -2.16 11.90 5.08
N ILE A 2 -3.08 11.21 5.77
CA ILE A 2 -3.45 9.80 5.50
C ILE A 2 -4.85 9.78 4.91
N LYS A 3 -5.05 9.04 3.80
CA LYS A 3 -6.37 8.78 3.22
C LYS A 3 -6.65 7.28 3.24
N LYS A 4 -7.83 6.88 3.69
CA LYS A 4 -8.35 5.51 3.55
C LYS A 4 -9.53 5.54 2.59
N ILE A 5 -9.48 4.72 1.55
CA ILE A 5 -10.56 4.54 0.58
C ILE A 5 -11.22 3.20 0.90
N THR A 6 -12.54 3.22 1.10
CA THR A 6 -13.30 2.06 1.58
C THR A 6 -14.55 1.81 0.76
N HIS A 7 -14.89 0.55 0.56
CA HIS A 7 -16.15 0.13 -0.08
C HIS A 7 -16.78 -1.01 0.72
N LYS A 8 -18.06 -0.88 1.10
CA LYS A 8 -18.80 -1.88 1.89
C LYS A 8 -18.01 -2.41 3.10
N ASN A 9 -17.44 -1.49 3.89
CA ASN A 9 -16.60 -1.77 5.06
C ASN A 9 -15.27 -2.51 4.78
N ARG A 10 -14.85 -2.63 3.52
CA ARG A 10 -13.52 -3.13 3.13
C ARG A 10 -12.61 -1.97 2.78
N ILE A 11 -11.34 -2.06 3.18
CA ILE A 11 -10.32 -1.09 2.78
C ILE A 11 -9.84 -1.47 1.38
N ILE A 12 -10.05 -0.55 0.42
CA ILE A 12 -9.57 -0.69 -0.96
C ILE A 12 -8.13 -0.21 -1.04
N ALA A 13 -7.86 0.99 -0.50
CA ALA A 13 -6.53 1.57 -0.50
C ALA A 13 -6.26 2.39 0.76
N ILE A 14 -4.98 2.47 1.13
CA ILE A 14 -4.46 3.38 2.16
C ILE A 14 -3.35 4.20 1.54
N ILE A 15 -3.46 5.53 1.60
CA ILE A 15 -2.49 6.46 1.04
C ILE A 15 -1.81 7.22 2.16
N ILE A 16 -0.48 7.24 2.15
CA ILE A 16 0.37 8.08 2.97
C ILE A 16 0.97 9.12 2.05
N GLU A 17 0.54 10.37 2.18
CA GLU A 17 1.18 11.44 1.41
C GLU A 17 2.60 11.73 1.94
N SER A 18 3.47 12.15 1.04
CA SER A 18 4.86 12.57 1.32
C SER A 18 4.99 13.59 2.46
N SER A 19 3.96 14.42 2.63
CA SER A 19 3.84 15.46 3.66
C SER A 19 3.47 14.92 5.05
N TYR A 20 2.99 13.67 5.16
CA TYR A 20 2.53 13.11 6.43
C TYR A 20 3.67 13.00 7.44
N ARG A 21 3.42 13.45 8.67
CA ARG A 21 4.35 13.38 9.79
C ARG A 21 3.57 13.02 11.05
N ASN A 22 4.13 12.12 11.84
CA ASN A 22 3.70 11.84 13.22
C ASN A 22 4.92 11.46 14.05
N ASP A 23 4.89 11.62 15.37
CA ASP A 23 5.96 11.10 16.21
C ASP A 23 5.70 9.64 16.59
N GLY A 24 6.76 8.84 16.71
CA GLY A 24 6.66 7.43 17.10
C GLY A 24 6.38 6.49 15.93
N ILE A 25 5.56 5.47 16.16
CA ILE A 25 5.13 4.48 15.15
C ILE A 25 3.62 4.52 15.02
N THR A 26 3.09 4.45 13.81
CA THR A 26 1.66 4.40 13.54
C THR A 26 1.37 3.35 12.48
N PHE A 27 0.60 2.34 12.84
CA PHE A 27 0.08 1.34 11.92
C PHE A 27 -1.21 1.85 11.28
N PHE A 28 -1.36 1.65 9.97
CA PHE A 28 -2.55 2.08 9.23
C PHE A 28 -3.45 0.91 8.84
N THR A 29 -2.89 -0.31 8.81
CA THR A 29 -3.56 -1.57 8.52
C THR A 29 -4.20 -2.17 9.77
N PRO A 30 -5.36 -2.85 9.63
CA PRO A 30 -5.89 -3.76 10.65
C PRO A 30 -4.91 -4.90 10.97
N ASP A 31 -4.97 -5.43 12.19
CA ASP A 31 -4.06 -6.49 12.67
C ASP A 31 -4.21 -7.82 11.92
N ASP A 32 -5.36 -8.05 11.27
CA ASP A 32 -5.66 -9.26 10.50
C ASP A 32 -5.14 -9.21 9.04
N PHE A 33 -4.57 -8.09 8.61
CA PHE A 33 -3.95 -8.00 7.28
C PHE A 33 -2.66 -8.82 7.22
N SER A 34 -2.49 -9.55 6.13
CA SER A 34 -1.29 -10.34 5.85
C SER A 34 -0.05 -9.48 5.60
N GLN A 35 -0.22 -8.21 5.20
CA GLN A 35 0.83 -7.20 5.10
C GLN A 35 0.46 -5.97 5.93
N GLN A 36 1.43 -5.49 6.72
CA GLN A 36 1.25 -4.36 7.62
C GLN A 36 1.94 -3.12 7.07
N LEU A 37 1.23 -1.98 7.04
CA LEU A 37 1.78 -0.69 6.64
C LEU A 37 1.86 0.24 7.86
N ALA A 38 3.07 0.70 8.16
CA ALA A 38 3.31 1.63 9.26
C ALA A 38 4.24 2.77 8.85
N TYR A 39 3.97 3.96 9.39
CA TYR A 39 4.89 5.10 9.37
C TYR A 39 5.65 5.14 10.69
N MET A 40 6.94 5.47 10.62
CA MET A 40 7.77 5.61 11.82
C MET A 40 8.67 6.85 11.73
N LYS A 41 8.65 7.67 12.79
CA LYS A 41 9.59 8.76 13.03
C LYS A 41 10.17 8.61 14.43
N ARG A 42 11.49 8.58 14.54
CA ARG A 42 12.22 8.48 15.80
C ARG A 42 13.19 9.65 15.96
N PRO A 43 13.34 10.22 17.16
CA PRO A 43 14.31 11.29 17.38
C PRO A 43 15.74 10.76 17.25
N LEU A 44 16.68 11.68 17.05
CA LEU A 44 18.11 11.37 17.03
C LEU A 44 18.52 10.64 18.32
N GLY A 45 19.27 9.55 18.18
CA GLY A 45 19.75 8.73 19.31
C GLY A 45 18.76 7.65 19.78
N TYR A 46 17.52 7.61 19.28
CA TYR A 46 16.60 6.52 19.58
C TYR A 46 17.09 5.20 18.97
N GLN A 47 17.12 4.13 19.76
CA GLN A 47 17.53 2.80 19.31
C GLN A 47 16.35 1.83 19.29
N ILE A 48 16.17 1.14 18.17
CA ILE A 48 15.32 -0.04 18.08
C ILE A 48 16.20 -1.23 18.43
N ALA A 49 15.83 -1.99 19.47
CA ALA A 49 16.61 -3.15 19.88
C ALA A 49 16.72 -4.18 18.72
N PRO A 50 17.90 -4.78 18.49
CA PRO A 50 18.05 -5.85 17.51
C PRO A 50 17.10 -7.01 17.80
N HIS A 51 16.39 -7.49 16.78
CA HIS A 51 15.46 -8.61 16.90
C HIS A 51 15.37 -9.37 15.59
N ILE A 52 14.93 -10.63 15.69
CA ILE A 52 14.50 -11.44 14.55
C ILE A 52 13.01 -11.73 14.70
N HIS A 53 12.30 -11.85 13.58
CA HIS A 53 10.92 -12.29 13.61
C HIS A 53 10.86 -13.79 13.88
N LYS A 54 9.90 -14.20 14.72
CA LYS A 54 9.62 -15.62 14.95
C LYS A 54 9.03 -16.25 13.70
N GLU A 55 9.31 -17.53 13.50
CA GLU A 55 8.60 -18.33 12.52
C GLU A 55 7.12 -18.40 12.91
N VAL A 56 6.25 -18.00 11.98
CA VAL A 56 4.80 -17.98 12.17
C VAL A 56 4.17 -18.33 10.84
N ASN A 57 3.31 -19.36 10.85
CA ASN A 57 2.50 -19.72 9.69
C ASN A 57 1.48 -18.62 9.41
N ARG A 58 1.43 -18.15 8.16
CA ARG A 58 0.48 -17.15 7.68
C ARG A 58 -0.26 -17.71 6.47
N ASN A 59 -1.57 -17.49 6.42
CA ASN A 59 -2.38 -17.79 5.25
C ASN A 59 -2.56 -16.48 4.46
N VAL A 60 -2.11 -16.46 3.21
CA VAL A 60 -2.26 -15.32 2.30
C VAL A 60 -3.22 -15.73 1.19
N GLN A 61 -4.45 -15.20 1.24
CA GLN A 61 -5.49 -15.52 0.24
C GLN A 61 -5.41 -14.62 -0.99
N HIS A 62 -4.93 -13.40 -0.81
CA HIS A 62 -4.81 -12.39 -1.86
C HIS A 62 -3.50 -11.64 -1.70
N THR A 63 -2.86 -11.36 -2.83
CA THR A 63 -1.69 -10.48 -2.89
C THR A 63 -2.16 -9.05 -2.71
N GLN A 64 -1.54 -8.34 -1.77
CA GLN A 64 -1.61 -6.89 -1.68
C GLN A 64 -0.29 -6.32 -2.21
N GLU A 65 -0.28 -5.03 -2.51
CA GLU A 65 0.93 -4.38 -2.96
C GLU A 65 1.06 -2.98 -2.37
N VAL A 66 2.28 -2.62 -2.01
CA VAL A 66 2.65 -1.27 -1.61
C VAL A 66 3.50 -0.67 -2.72
N LEU A 67 3.08 0.50 -3.21
CA LEU A 67 3.85 1.30 -4.16
C LEU A 67 4.44 2.51 -3.46
N PHE A 68 5.73 2.73 -3.64
CA PHE A 68 6.43 3.95 -3.28
C PHE A 68 6.68 4.75 -4.56
N ILE A 69 6.13 5.95 -4.64
CA ILE A 69 6.34 6.82 -5.79
C ILE A 69 7.69 7.50 -5.62
N LYS A 70 8.71 6.98 -6.28
CA LYS A 70 10.08 7.50 -6.18
C LYS A 70 10.20 8.84 -6.92
N LYS A 71 9.56 8.95 -8.09
CA LYS A 71 9.53 10.15 -8.93
C LYS A 71 8.29 10.13 -9.81
N GLY A 72 7.77 11.31 -10.15
CA GLY A 72 6.70 11.49 -11.13
C GLY A 72 5.34 11.75 -10.50
N LYS A 73 4.30 11.55 -11.32
CA LYS A 73 2.89 11.77 -11.03
C LYS A 73 2.04 10.72 -11.72
N ILE A 74 1.27 9.98 -10.93
CA ILE A 74 0.43 8.89 -11.42
C ILE A 74 -1.03 9.12 -11.01
N LYS A 75 -1.95 8.74 -11.89
CA LYS A 75 -3.35 8.54 -11.54
C LYS A 75 -3.58 7.06 -11.26
N VAL A 76 -4.13 6.75 -10.10
CA VAL A 76 -4.56 5.41 -9.71
C VAL A 76 -6.08 5.35 -9.82
N ASP A 77 -6.59 4.51 -10.69
CA ASP A 77 -8.02 4.17 -10.78
C ASP A 77 -8.29 2.97 -9.86
N LEU A 78 -9.29 3.08 -8.99
CA LEU A 78 -9.64 2.03 -8.02
C LEU A 78 -10.99 1.42 -8.36
N TYR A 79 -11.12 0.11 -8.12
CA TYR A 79 -12.29 -0.68 -8.48
C TYR A 79 -12.75 -1.55 -7.31
N THR A 80 -14.03 -1.90 -7.30
CA THR A 80 -14.59 -2.91 -6.39
C THR A 80 -14.03 -4.30 -6.71
N HIS A 81 -14.36 -5.28 -5.86
CA HIS A 81 -14.05 -6.69 -6.16
C HIS A 81 -14.84 -7.20 -7.37
N GLU A 82 -16.03 -6.65 -7.60
CA GLU A 82 -16.88 -6.92 -8.77
C GLU A 82 -16.43 -6.16 -10.03
N LYS A 83 -15.24 -5.55 -10.03
CA LYS A 83 -14.62 -4.84 -11.17
C LYS A 83 -15.35 -3.56 -11.58
N GLU A 84 -16.16 -2.99 -10.68
CA GLU A 84 -16.85 -1.72 -10.90
C GLU A 84 -15.94 -0.57 -10.47
N TYR A 85 -15.88 0.51 -11.27
CA TYR A 85 -15.09 1.70 -10.93
C TYR A 85 -15.60 2.38 -9.65
N LEU A 86 -14.69 2.80 -8.78
CA LEU A 86 -14.99 3.53 -7.55
C LEU A 86 -14.59 5.01 -7.66
N GLU A 87 -13.29 5.28 -7.62
CA GLU A 87 -12.73 6.63 -7.69
C GLU A 87 -11.30 6.57 -8.22
N SER A 88 -10.78 7.72 -8.65
CA SER A 88 -9.36 7.90 -8.94
C SER A 88 -8.70 8.76 -7.88
N THR A 89 -7.41 8.55 -7.67
CA THR A 89 -6.54 9.43 -6.88
C THR A 89 -5.26 9.73 -7.65
N ILE A 90 -4.64 10.88 -7.38
CA ILE A 90 -3.34 11.24 -7.94
C ILE A 90 -2.32 11.07 -6.83
N LEU A 91 -1.21 10.39 -7.15
CA LEU A 91 -0.05 10.26 -6.28
C LEU A 91 1.14 10.94 -6.93
N GLU A 92 1.92 11.64 -6.10
CA GLU A 92 3.12 12.36 -6.50
C GLU A 92 4.36 11.77 -5.82
N SER A 93 5.52 12.32 -6.16
CA SER A 93 6.80 11.89 -5.62
C SER A 93 6.83 11.91 -4.08
N GLY A 94 7.22 10.79 -3.49
CA GLY A 94 7.27 10.56 -2.04
C GLY A 94 5.98 10.01 -1.43
N ASP A 95 4.88 9.95 -2.18
CA ASP A 95 3.65 9.32 -1.72
C ASP A 95 3.80 7.79 -1.68
N VAL A 96 3.03 7.16 -0.80
CA VAL A 96 2.96 5.71 -0.66
C VAL A 96 1.50 5.28 -0.70
N ILE A 97 1.20 4.21 -1.43
CA ILE A 97 -0.13 3.59 -1.44
C ILE A 97 -0.02 2.10 -1.14
N LEU A 98 -0.82 1.62 -0.20
CA LEU A 98 -1.16 0.20 -0.07
C LEU A 98 -2.47 -0.04 -0.82
N LEU A 99 -2.44 -0.98 -1.76
CA LEU A 99 -3.59 -1.51 -2.48
C LEU A 99 -4.03 -2.78 -1.77
N ALA A 100 -5.02 -2.63 -0.90
CA ALA A 100 -5.39 -3.62 0.10
C ALA A 100 -6.42 -4.64 -0.39
N SER A 101 -7.30 -4.25 -1.30
CA SER A 101 -8.30 -5.12 -1.93
C SER A 101 -8.92 -4.45 -3.17
N GLY A 102 -9.80 -5.17 -3.86
CA GLY A 102 -10.42 -4.69 -5.10
C GLY A 102 -9.47 -4.75 -6.29
N GLY A 103 -9.78 -3.99 -7.33
CA GLY A 103 -8.91 -3.83 -8.50
C GLY A 103 -8.28 -2.44 -8.54
N HIS A 104 -7.21 -2.29 -9.31
CA HIS A 104 -6.58 -1.01 -9.55
C HIS A 104 -5.98 -0.93 -10.96
N GLY A 105 -5.90 0.28 -11.49
CA GLY A 105 -5.23 0.60 -12.75
C GLY A 105 -4.38 1.85 -12.59
N PHE A 106 -3.37 2.00 -13.43
CA PHE A 106 -2.44 3.14 -13.37
C PHE A 106 -2.39 3.86 -14.71
N THR A 107 -2.45 5.19 -14.66
CA THR A 107 -2.09 6.06 -15.77
C THR A 107 -0.96 6.96 -15.33
N MET A 108 0.18 6.87 -16.00
CA MET A 108 1.34 7.73 -15.75
C MET A 108 1.05 9.08 -16.39
N LEU A 109 0.83 10.12 -15.57
CA LEU A 109 0.54 11.48 -16.05
C LEU A 109 1.82 12.21 -16.48
N GLU A 110 2.97 11.73 -15.99
CA GLU A 110 4.32 12.06 -16.45
C GLU A 110 5.25 10.85 -16.28
N GLU A 111 6.48 10.92 -16.79
CA GLU A 111 7.50 9.89 -16.57
C GLU A 111 7.67 9.64 -15.06
N SER A 112 7.43 8.39 -14.65
CA SER A 112 7.34 8.03 -13.24
C SER A 112 8.21 6.81 -12.91
N GLU A 113 8.81 6.85 -11.73
CA GLU A 113 9.57 5.75 -11.15
C GLU A 113 8.87 5.27 -9.88
N MET A 114 8.65 3.97 -9.76
CA MET A 114 7.96 3.37 -8.62
C MET A 114 8.75 2.18 -8.08
N ILE A 115 8.66 1.95 -6.78
CA ILE A 115 9.13 0.72 -6.13
C ILE A 115 7.90 -0.03 -5.63
N GLU A 116 7.81 -1.31 -5.95
CA GLU A 116 6.70 -2.18 -5.56
C GLU A 116 7.16 -3.22 -4.54
N VAL A 117 6.34 -3.43 -3.51
CA VAL A 117 6.51 -4.47 -2.50
C VAL A 117 5.23 -5.28 -2.38
N LYS A 118 5.28 -6.56 -2.74
CA LYS A 118 4.13 -7.49 -2.71
C LYS A 118 4.29 -8.57 -1.66
N GLN A 119 3.18 -9.15 -1.20
CA GLN A 119 3.22 -10.43 -0.49
C GLN A 119 3.77 -11.53 -1.41
N GLY A 120 4.55 -12.44 -0.82
CA GLY A 120 4.87 -13.72 -1.43
C GLY A 120 4.02 -14.88 -0.85
N PRO A 121 4.16 -16.09 -1.39
CA PRO A 121 5.04 -16.47 -2.50
C PRO A 121 4.61 -15.84 -3.84
N TYR A 122 5.58 -15.52 -4.70
CA TYR A 122 5.31 -14.89 -5.99
C TYR A 122 4.60 -15.87 -6.93
N ALA A 123 3.38 -15.53 -7.36
CA ALA A 123 2.56 -16.34 -8.25
C ALA A 123 2.73 -15.99 -9.75
N GLY A 124 3.63 -15.07 -10.11
CA GLY A 124 3.86 -14.70 -11.51
C GLY A 124 2.66 -14.00 -12.14
N ASP A 125 2.44 -14.25 -13.44
CA ASP A 125 1.30 -13.68 -14.18
C ASP A 125 -0.06 -14.25 -13.74
N GLU A 126 -0.10 -15.39 -13.06
CA GLU A 126 -1.34 -15.99 -12.52
C GLU A 126 -1.90 -15.20 -11.31
N ASP A 127 -1.14 -14.24 -10.78
CA ASP A 127 -1.56 -13.38 -9.66
C ASP A 127 -2.60 -12.32 -10.08
N LYS A 128 -2.80 -12.10 -11.39
CA LYS A 128 -3.59 -10.98 -11.90
C LYS A 128 -4.69 -11.41 -12.86
N GLU A 129 -5.91 -11.02 -12.54
CA GLU A 129 -7.01 -10.94 -13.51
C GLU A 129 -7.09 -9.51 -14.06
N ARG A 130 -7.15 -9.36 -15.39
CA ARG A 130 -7.18 -8.05 -16.07
C ARG A 130 -8.58 -7.80 -16.65
N PHE A 131 -9.04 -6.54 -16.63
CA PHE A 131 -10.33 -6.09 -17.14
C PHE A 131 -10.29 -4.63 -17.58
#